data_AF-A0A0V0R3L0-F1
#
_entry.id   AF-A0A0V0R3L0-F1
#
_cell.length_a   1.000
_cell.length_b   1.000
_cell.length_c   1.000
_cell.angle_alpha   90.00
_cell.angle_beta   90.00
_cell.angle_gamma   90.00
#
_symmetry.space_group_name_H-M   'P 1'
#
loop_
_entity.id
_entity.type
_entity.pdbx_description
1 polymer ?
#
loop_
_entity_poly.entity_id
_entity_poly.type
_entity_poly.pdbx_seq_one_letter_code
_entity_poly.pdbx_strand_id
1 'polypeptide(L)'
;MNKNEISPEEFETRGEKVKKMAIPISSEKCVIVSPNNDALGFRFNCYKEEFLEGKLEKDDFDTTVQKANKICENVWRRRKIEEEAEYNTGLKYTLYTAIFLSIISFILLIVLVYDNGSDILLYGSIGLIGLASLLTLFVVIKTVIAKPDFINLESTIMSELGQYLNNENDTFYKKKKMEWKVGDQFYWLELHIY
;
A
#
# COMPACT_ATOMS: atom_id res chain seq x y z
N MET A 1 20.00 -24.61 -16.03
CA MET A 1 19.66 -23.18 -15.95
C MET A 1 20.06 -22.68 -14.57
N ASN A 2 20.97 -21.72 -14.51
CA ASN A 2 21.49 -21.16 -13.27
C ASN A 2 20.39 -20.34 -12.58
N LYS A 3 20.15 -20.58 -11.29
CA LYS A 3 19.12 -19.90 -10.48
C LYS A 3 19.42 -18.41 -10.17
N ASN A 4 20.44 -17.82 -10.80
CA ASN A 4 20.96 -16.48 -10.47
C ASN A 4 21.04 -15.53 -11.67
N GLU A 5 20.46 -15.86 -12.83
CA GLU A 5 20.28 -14.89 -13.92
C GLU A 5 19.00 -14.09 -13.64
N ILE A 6 19.17 -12.87 -13.15
CA ILE A 6 18.08 -11.88 -13.07
C ILE A 6 17.60 -11.66 -14.50
N SER A 7 16.40 -12.14 -14.81
CA SER A 7 15.83 -11.99 -16.15
C SER A 7 15.46 -10.52 -16.38
N PRO A 8 15.67 -9.95 -17.58
CA PRO A 8 15.26 -8.58 -17.90
C PRO A 8 13.76 -8.31 -17.62
N GLU A 9 12.95 -9.36 -17.66
CA GLU A 9 11.51 -9.38 -17.38
C GLU A 9 11.16 -9.03 -15.92
N GLU A 10 12.11 -9.17 -14.99
CA GLU A 10 11.93 -8.77 -13.59
C GLU A 10 11.93 -7.26 -13.40
N PHE A 11 12.52 -6.50 -14.33
CA PHE A 11 12.56 -5.04 -14.29
C PHE A 11 11.40 -4.35 -15.01
N GLU A 12 10.53 -5.13 -15.66
CA GLU A 12 9.41 -4.58 -16.42
C GLU A 12 8.33 -4.04 -15.49
N THR A 13 7.85 -2.85 -15.82
CA THR A 13 6.70 -2.26 -15.16
C THR A 13 5.44 -3.10 -15.42
N ARG A 14 4.45 -3.01 -14.51
CA ARG A 14 3.21 -3.77 -14.63
C ARG A 14 2.48 -3.51 -15.97
N GLY A 15 2.50 -2.26 -16.45
CA GLY A 15 1.95 -1.89 -17.75
C GLY A 15 2.70 -2.53 -18.93
N GLU A 16 4.02 -2.71 -18.84
CA GLU A 16 4.82 -3.41 -19.86
C GLU A 16 4.51 -4.91 -19.89
N LYS A 17 4.35 -5.53 -18.71
CA LYS A 17 3.93 -6.94 -18.61
C LYS A 17 2.57 -7.17 -19.25
N VAL A 18 1.62 -6.27 -19.01
CA VAL A 18 0.28 -6.33 -19.63
C VAL A 18 0.32 -6.22 -21.15
N LYS A 19 1.21 -5.40 -21.72
CA LYS A 19 1.35 -5.31 -23.19
C LYS A 19 1.84 -6.60 -23.84
N LYS A 20 2.58 -7.42 -23.11
CA LYS A 20 3.09 -8.72 -23.58
C LYS A 20 2.16 -9.88 -23.25
N MET A 21 1.19 -9.67 -22.37
CA MET A 21 0.23 -10.68 -21.95
C MET A 21 -0.89 -10.82 -22.98
N ALA A 22 -1.26 -12.08 -23.28
CA ALA A 22 -2.43 -12.37 -24.10
C ALA A 22 -3.70 -12.28 -23.23
N ILE A 23 -4.38 -11.14 -23.28
CA ILE A 23 -5.65 -10.94 -22.58
C ILE A 23 -6.76 -11.66 -23.34
N PRO A 24 -7.65 -12.41 -22.66
CA PRO A 24 -8.78 -13.07 -23.30
C PRO A 24 -9.69 -12.09 -24.06
N ILE A 25 -10.26 -12.54 -25.16
CA ILE A 25 -11.19 -11.76 -25.97
C ILE A 25 -12.62 -12.00 -25.48
N SER A 26 -13.39 -10.93 -25.34
CA SER A 26 -14.82 -11.01 -24.99
C SER A 26 -15.62 -11.88 -25.96
N SER A 27 -16.54 -12.65 -25.39
CA SER A 27 -17.50 -13.50 -26.09
C SER A 27 -18.92 -13.28 -25.54
N GLU A 28 -19.92 -13.87 -26.20
CA GLU A 28 -21.34 -13.78 -25.76
C GLU A 28 -21.59 -14.39 -24.37
N LYS A 29 -20.71 -15.29 -23.91
CA LYS A 29 -20.81 -15.95 -22.59
C LYS A 29 -19.93 -15.32 -21.52
N CYS A 30 -18.93 -14.54 -21.93
CA CYS A 30 -17.97 -13.95 -21.02
C CYS A 30 -17.47 -12.63 -21.58
N VAL A 31 -17.87 -11.53 -20.94
CA VAL A 31 -17.41 -10.19 -21.29
C VAL A 31 -16.16 -9.88 -20.48
N ILE A 32 -15.07 -9.54 -21.17
CA ILE A 32 -13.78 -9.24 -20.57
C ILE A 32 -13.60 -7.73 -20.47
N VAL A 33 -13.26 -7.25 -19.27
CA VAL A 33 -12.88 -5.86 -19.04
C VAL A 33 -11.37 -5.77 -18.98
N SER A 34 -10.77 -5.22 -20.04
CA SER A 34 -9.33 -5.07 -20.18
C SER A 34 -8.75 -4.07 -19.17
N PRO A 35 -7.47 -4.23 -18.79
CA PRO A 35 -6.78 -3.29 -17.92
C PRO A 35 -6.55 -1.94 -18.62
N ASN A 36 -6.41 -0.89 -17.82
CA ASN A 36 -5.91 0.40 -18.28
C ASN A 36 -4.43 0.30 -18.69
N ASN A 37 -3.89 1.36 -19.31
CA ASN A 37 -2.51 1.36 -19.83
C ASN A 37 -1.45 1.13 -18.76
N ASP A 38 -1.76 1.50 -17.51
CA ASP A 38 -0.84 1.41 -16.38
C ASP A 38 -1.00 0.09 -15.61
N ALA A 39 -1.96 -0.76 -16.00
CA ALA A 39 -2.31 -2.02 -15.33
C ALA A 39 -2.64 -1.89 -13.83
N LEU A 40 -3.12 -0.70 -13.42
CA LEU A 40 -3.53 -0.36 -12.04
C LEU A 40 -5.06 -0.24 -11.92
N GLY A 41 -5.80 -0.67 -12.93
CA GLY A 41 -7.25 -0.64 -13.00
C GLY A 41 -7.73 -1.13 -14.37
N PHE A 42 -8.99 -0.88 -14.67
CA PHE A 42 -9.76 -1.40 -15.79
C PHE A 42 -10.25 -0.27 -16.70
N ARG A 43 -10.43 -0.55 -18.00
CA ARG A 43 -10.95 0.41 -18.98
C ARG A 43 -12.48 0.46 -18.94
N PHE A 44 -13.03 1.66 -19.08
CA PHE A 44 -14.49 1.90 -19.07
C PHE A 44 -15.19 1.61 -20.40
N ASN A 45 -14.46 1.45 -21.50
CA ASN A 45 -15.05 1.37 -22.85
C ASN A 45 -14.56 0.15 -23.65
N CYS A 46 -14.29 -0.97 -22.98
CA CYS A 46 -13.75 -2.17 -23.65
C CYS A 46 -14.76 -3.30 -23.86
N TYR A 47 -16.01 -3.13 -23.45
CA TYR A 47 -17.04 -4.12 -23.66
C TYR A 47 -17.81 -3.84 -24.96
N LYS A 48 -18.27 -4.91 -25.62
CA LYS A 48 -19.14 -4.81 -26.79
C LYS A 48 -20.59 -4.76 -26.30
N GLU A 49 -21.27 -3.65 -26.58
CA GLU A 49 -22.67 -3.44 -26.14
C GLU A 49 -23.59 -4.58 -26.63
N GLU A 50 -23.32 -5.13 -27.82
CA GLU A 50 -24.02 -6.28 -28.42
C GLU A 50 -24.13 -7.51 -27.49
N PHE A 51 -23.15 -7.74 -26.60
CA PHE A 51 -23.16 -8.90 -25.71
C PHE A 51 -24.02 -8.70 -24.45
N LEU A 52 -24.31 -7.45 -24.11
CA LEU A 52 -25.04 -7.05 -22.91
C LEU A 52 -26.43 -6.47 -23.19
N GLU A 53 -26.75 -6.20 -24.46
CA GLU A 53 -28.02 -5.64 -24.89
C GLU A 53 -29.22 -6.44 -24.34
N GLY A 54 -30.13 -5.74 -23.67
CA GLY A 54 -31.34 -6.32 -23.06
C GLY A 54 -31.10 -7.15 -21.80
N LYS A 55 -29.85 -7.39 -21.38
CA LYS A 55 -29.51 -8.19 -20.19
C LYS A 55 -28.99 -7.33 -19.03
N LEU A 56 -28.20 -6.30 -19.32
CA LEU A 56 -27.61 -5.40 -18.34
C LEU A 56 -27.59 -3.97 -18.87
N GLU A 57 -28.00 -3.01 -18.05
CA GLU A 57 -27.89 -1.61 -18.42
C GLU A 57 -26.42 -1.18 -18.40
N LYS A 58 -26.06 -0.31 -19.35
CA LYS A 58 -24.71 0.27 -19.44
C LYS A 58 -24.28 0.92 -18.13
N ASP A 59 -25.18 1.67 -17.50
CA ASP A 59 -24.91 2.39 -16.26
C ASP A 59 -24.60 1.45 -15.10
N ASP A 60 -25.29 0.30 -15.01
CA ASP A 60 -25.01 -0.73 -14.01
C ASP A 60 -23.61 -1.33 -14.19
N PHE A 61 -23.28 -1.67 -15.44
CA PHE A 61 -21.97 -2.22 -15.81
C PHE A 61 -20.84 -1.23 -15.48
N ASP A 62 -20.97 0.01 -15.96
CA ASP A 62 -19.99 1.07 -15.77
C ASP A 62 -19.83 1.39 -14.29
N THR A 63 -20.91 1.40 -13.52
CA THR A 63 -20.87 1.62 -12.07
C THR A 63 -20.07 0.54 -11.36
N THR A 64 -20.24 -0.73 -11.72
CA THR A 64 -19.46 -1.83 -11.14
C THR A 64 -17.97 -1.69 -11.47
N VAL A 65 -17.63 -1.38 -12.72
CA VAL A 65 -16.24 -1.14 -13.14
C VAL A 65 -15.64 0.08 -12.45
N GLN A 66 -16.40 1.16 -12.27
CA GLN A 66 -15.96 2.38 -11.56
C GLN A 66 -15.64 2.10 -10.10
N LYS A 67 -16.52 1.35 -9.41
CA LYS A 67 -16.27 0.95 -8.03
C LYS A 67 -15.05 0.03 -7.92
N ALA A 68 -14.87 -0.90 -8.85
CA ALA A 68 -13.67 -1.74 -8.92
C ALA A 68 -12.38 -0.91 -9.11
N ASN A 69 -12.41 0.08 -10.00
CA ASN A 69 -11.29 1.02 -10.17
C ASN A 69 -11.00 1.84 -8.93
N LYS A 70 -12.04 2.33 -8.24
CA LYS A 70 -11.89 3.05 -6.98
C LYS A 70 -11.21 2.19 -5.90
N ILE A 71 -11.49 0.89 -5.85
CA ILE A 71 -10.80 -0.06 -4.96
C ILE A 71 -9.31 -0.11 -5.32
N CYS A 72 -8.98 -0.32 -6.59
CA CYS A 72 -7.58 -0.37 -7.05
C CYS A 72 -6.83 0.93 -6.70
N GLU A 73 -7.43 2.09 -6.98
CA GLU A 73 -6.88 3.41 -6.65
C GLU A 73 -6.66 3.60 -5.14
N ASN A 74 -7.59 3.15 -4.30
CA ASN A 74 -7.47 3.25 -2.85
C ASN A 74 -6.34 2.37 -2.31
N VAL A 75 -6.19 1.15 -2.82
CA VAL A 75 -5.08 0.26 -2.43
C VAL A 75 -3.75 0.86 -2.89
N TRP A 76 -3.68 1.35 -4.13
CA TRP A 76 -2.48 2.01 -4.66
C TRP A 76 -2.11 3.26 -3.86
N ARG A 77 -3.10 4.08 -3.50
CA ARG A 77 -2.89 5.27 -2.67
C ARG A 77 -2.37 4.91 -1.28
N ARG A 78 -2.95 3.90 -0.62
CA ARG A 78 -2.46 3.42 0.69
C ARG A 78 -1.01 2.98 0.61
N ARG A 79 -0.67 2.18 -0.42
CA ARG A 79 0.70 1.75 -0.66
C ARG A 79 1.66 2.94 -0.87
N LYS A 80 1.27 3.94 -1.67
CA LYS A 80 2.10 5.14 -1.85
C LYS A 80 2.29 5.91 -0.55
N ILE A 81 1.23 6.06 0.24
CA ILE A 81 1.32 6.72 1.55
C ILE A 81 2.27 5.96 2.46
N GLU A 82 2.30 4.64 2.43
CA GLU A 82 3.25 3.82 3.20
C GLU A 82 4.69 3.94 2.68
N GLU A 83 4.89 3.91 1.36
CA GLU A 83 6.21 4.11 0.75
C GLU A 83 6.78 5.50 1.05
N GLU A 84 5.92 6.53 1.07
CA GLU A 84 6.26 7.92 1.38
C GLU A 84 6.20 8.24 2.89
N ALA A 85 5.63 7.34 3.71
CA ALA A 85 5.51 7.58 5.13
C ALA A 85 6.91 7.68 5.74
N GLU A 86 7.25 8.86 6.25
CA GLU A 86 8.32 8.98 7.22
C GLU A 86 7.87 8.25 8.49
N TYR A 87 8.15 6.95 8.57
CA TYR A 87 7.81 6.09 9.71
C TYR A 87 8.33 6.61 11.07
N ASN A 88 9.19 7.64 11.06
CA ASN A 88 9.94 8.11 12.21
C ASN A 88 9.68 9.57 12.61
N THR A 89 8.65 10.27 12.08
CA THR A 89 8.46 11.70 12.43
C THR A 89 8.29 11.92 13.94
N GLY A 90 7.59 11.02 14.64
CA GLY A 90 7.49 11.05 16.11
C GLY A 90 8.82 10.75 16.82
N LEU A 91 9.56 9.74 16.35
CA LEU A 91 10.87 9.37 16.89
C LEU A 91 11.92 10.48 16.69
N LYS A 92 11.79 11.27 15.62
CA LYS A 92 12.64 12.44 15.33
C LYS A 92 12.53 13.50 16.44
N TYR A 93 11.32 13.80 16.91
CA TYR A 93 11.13 14.70 18.05
C TYR A 93 11.73 14.13 19.34
N THR A 94 11.57 12.83 19.60
CA THR A 94 12.20 12.17 20.75
C THR A 94 13.72 12.27 20.71
N LEU A 95 14.33 12.10 19.53
CA LEU A 95 15.77 12.26 19.34
C LEU A 95 16.21 13.71 19.58
N TYR A 96 15.48 14.71 19.09
CA TYR A 96 15.78 16.11 19.36
C TYR A 96 15.72 16.46 20.84
N THR A 97 14.74 15.93 21.57
CA THR A 97 14.67 16.06 23.02
C THR A 97 15.90 15.44 23.70
N ALA A 98 16.33 14.24 23.29
CA ALA A 98 17.52 13.59 23.84
C ALA A 98 18.80 14.41 23.61
N ILE A 99 18.95 14.98 22.41
CA ILE A 99 20.07 15.88 22.07
C ILE A 99 20.03 17.13 22.95
N PHE A 100 18.86 17.75 23.10
CA PHE A 100 18.70 18.94 23.93
C PHE A 100 19.05 18.69 25.41
N LEU A 101 18.58 17.57 25.98
CA LEU A 101 18.93 17.17 27.35
C LEU A 101 20.44 16.90 27.51
N SER A 102 21.08 16.34 26.49
CA SER A 102 22.53 16.12 26.49
C SER A 102 23.31 17.44 26.52
N ILE A 103 22.85 18.44 25.76
CA ILE A 103 23.47 19.78 25.75
C ILE A 103 23.31 20.45 27.13
N ILE A 104 22.13 20.40 27.74
CA ILE A 104 21.90 20.94 29.08
C ILE A 104 22.83 20.27 30.10
N SER A 105 22.93 18.94 30.07
CA SER A 105 23.81 18.21 30.98
C SER A 105 25.27 18.63 30.79
N PHE A 106 25.72 18.81 29.56
CA PHE A 106 27.07 19.27 29.28
C PHE A 106 27.34 20.68 29.84
N ILE A 107 26.39 21.60 29.73
CA ILE A 107 26.49 22.94 30.34
C ILE A 107 26.59 22.84 31.86
N LEU A 108 25.76 22.01 32.50
CA LEU A 108 25.80 21.81 33.95
C LEU A 108 27.13 21.21 34.42
N LEU A 109 27.71 20.29 33.65
CA LEU A 109 29.05 19.75 33.94
C LEU A 109 30.14 20.82 33.82
N ILE A 110 30.07 21.71 32.83
CA ILE A 110 31.00 22.84 32.72
C ILE A 110 30.87 23.73 33.97
N VAL A 111 29.65 24.12 34.34
CA VAL A 111 29.41 24.95 35.54
C VAL A 111 29.96 24.26 36.79
N LEU A 112 29.72 22.95 36.96
CA LEU A 112 30.25 22.18 38.07
C LEU A 112 31.78 22.26 38.17
N VAL A 113 32.47 22.09 37.03
CA VAL A 113 33.94 22.09 36.97
C VAL A 113 34.55 23.47 37.25
N TYR A 114 33.92 24.54 36.77
CA TYR A 114 34.48 25.89 36.86
C TYR A 114 34.04 26.68 38.11
N ASP A 115 32.93 26.31 38.75
CA ASP A 115 32.33 27.10 39.86
C ASP A 115 32.31 26.35 41.20
N ASN A 116 33.09 25.26 41.36
CA ASN A 116 33.04 24.38 42.54
C ASN A 116 31.59 24.00 42.91
N GLY A 117 30.81 23.59 41.90
CA GLY A 117 29.39 23.34 42.07
C GLY A 117 29.09 22.21 43.07
N SER A 118 27.88 22.21 43.63
CA SER A 118 27.44 21.23 44.62
C SER A 118 27.21 19.83 44.01
N ASP A 119 27.26 18.80 44.85
CA ASP A 119 26.97 17.41 44.47
C ASP A 119 25.61 17.25 43.76
N ILE A 120 24.65 18.13 44.06
CA ILE A 120 23.32 18.17 43.42
C ILE A 120 23.45 18.42 41.90
N LEU A 121 24.37 19.28 41.47
CA LEU A 121 24.63 19.57 40.05
C LEU A 121 25.25 18.35 39.35
N LEU A 122 26.12 17.61 40.04
CA LEU A 122 26.70 16.37 39.53
C LEU A 122 25.63 15.30 39.33
N TYR A 123 24.81 15.02 40.35
CA TYR A 123 23.72 14.03 40.24
C TYR A 123 22.67 14.44 39.21
N GLY A 124 22.34 15.74 39.11
CA GLY A 124 21.44 16.26 38.08
C GLY A 124 21.99 16.05 36.66
N SER A 125 23.29 16.31 36.45
CA SER A 125 23.95 16.12 35.16
C SER A 125 23.98 14.65 34.75
N ILE A 126 24.35 13.76 35.68
CA ILE A 126 24.35 12.29 35.46
C ILE A 126 22.93 11.80 35.14
N GLY A 127 21.92 12.28 35.86
CA GLY A 127 20.52 11.94 35.62
C GLY A 127 20.04 12.34 34.22
N LEU A 128 20.41 13.54 33.76
CA LEU A 128 20.08 14.03 32.42
C LEU A 128 20.76 13.22 31.30
N ILE A 129 22.05 12.87 31.46
CA ILE A 129 22.76 11.99 30.52
C ILE A 129 22.13 10.61 30.49
N GLY A 130 21.79 10.05 31.66
CA GLY A 130 21.11 8.77 31.77
C GLY A 130 19.78 8.77 31.03
N LEU A 131 18.96 9.81 31.24
CA LEU A 131 17.67 9.96 30.57
C LEU A 131 17.83 10.14 29.05
N ALA A 132 18.77 10.98 28.61
CA ALA A 132 19.05 11.15 27.18
C ALA A 132 19.48 9.83 26.53
N SER A 133 20.36 9.07 27.18
CA SER A 133 20.83 7.77 26.72
C SER A 133 19.69 6.74 26.61
N LEU A 134 18.79 6.71 27.59
CA LEU A 134 17.59 5.86 27.55
C LEU A 134 16.65 6.23 26.41
N LEU A 135 16.42 7.52 26.17
CA LEU A 135 15.59 7.99 25.06
C LEU A 135 16.19 7.64 23.71
N THR A 136 17.51 7.80 23.54
CA THR A 136 18.21 7.38 22.33
C THR A 136 18.12 5.87 22.12
N LEU A 137 18.33 5.08 23.18
CA LEU A 137 18.20 3.61 23.11
C LEU A 137 16.78 3.19 22.73
N PHE A 138 15.77 3.83 23.32
CA PHE A 138 14.37 3.60 22.97
C PHE A 138 14.09 3.87 21.49
N VAL A 139 14.60 4.99 20.95
CA VAL A 139 14.47 5.32 19.52
C VAL A 139 15.13 4.26 18.66
N VAL A 140 16.37 3.86 18.97
CA VAL A 140 17.10 2.83 18.22
C VAL A 140 16.34 1.49 18.23
N ILE A 141 15.87 1.05 19.40
CA ILE A 141 15.08 -0.18 19.53
C ILE A 141 13.81 -0.09 18.67
N LYS A 142 13.09 1.03 18.75
CA LYS A 142 11.87 1.22 17.94
C LYS A 142 12.17 1.24 16.45
N THR A 143 13.23 1.91 16.02
CA THR A 143 13.63 1.95 14.60
C THR A 143 14.05 0.57 14.09
N VAL A 144 14.76 -0.22 14.90
CA VAL A 144 15.20 -1.58 14.52
C VAL A 144 14.03 -2.58 14.50
N ILE A 145 13.07 -2.42 15.41
CA ILE A 145 11.89 -3.31 15.50
C ILE A 145 10.79 -2.91 14.52
N ALA A 146 10.69 -1.63 14.13
CA ALA A 146 9.74 -1.16 13.15
C ALA A 146 10.05 -1.76 11.78
N LYS A 147 9.44 -2.91 11.49
CA LYS A 147 9.40 -3.46 10.14
C LYS A 147 8.38 -2.64 9.35
N PRO A 148 8.74 -2.07 8.19
CA PRO A 148 7.75 -1.55 7.26
C PRO A 148 6.81 -2.69 6.90
N ASP A 149 5.52 -2.51 7.15
CA ASP A 149 4.49 -3.40 6.63
C ASP A 149 4.30 -3.03 5.17
N PHE A 150 5.00 -3.74 4.28
CA PHE A 150 4.86 -3.51 2.86
C PHE A 150 3.55 -4.14 2.42
N ILE A 151 2.53 -3.32 2.12
CA ILE A 151 1.32 -3.82 1.47
C ILE A 151 1.73 -4.54 0.18
N ASN A 152 1.45 -5.83 0.12
CA ASN A 152 1.48 -6.58 -1.12
C ASN A 152 0.25 -6.18 -1.95
N LEU A 153 0.50 -5.25 -2.87
CA LEU A 153 -0.51 -4.65 -3.74
C LEU A 153 -1.44 -5.68 -4.36
N GLU A 154 -0.89 -6.77 -4.90
CA GLU A 154 -1.64 -7.76 -5.65
C GLU A 154 -2.59 -8.55 -4.75
N SER A 155 -2.08 -9.06 -3.62
CA SER A 155 -2.94 -9.80 -2.67
C SER A 155 -4.04 -8.91 -2.09
N THR A 156 -3.74 -7.65 -1.81
CA THR A 156 -4.72 -6.73 -1.22
C THR A 156 -5.79 -6.34 -2.24
N ILE A 157 -5.41 -6.04 -3.48
CA ILE A 157 -6.38 -5.76 -4.56
C ILE A 157 -7.24 -6.99 -4.84
N MET A 158 -6.65 -8.18 -4.98
CA MET A 158 -7.41 -9.41 -5.23
C MET A 158 -8.41 -9.70 -4.12
N SER A 159 -8.02 -9.51 -2.86
CA SER A 159 -8.90 -9.71 -1.71
C SER A 159 -10.05 -8.70 -1.70
N GLU A 160 -9.76 -7.40 -1.85
CA GLU A 160 -10.80 -6.36 -1.77
C GLU A 160 -11.73 -6.37 -3.00
N LEU A 161 -11.20 -6.59 -4.21
CA LEU A 161 -12.01 -6.77 -5.41
C LEU A 161 -12.85 -8.04 -5.33
N GLY A 162 -12.27 -9.15 -4.89
CA GLY A 162 -12.99 -10.42 -4.74
C GLY A 162 -14.17 -10.29 -3.77
N GLN A 163 -13.96 -9.63 -2.63
CA GLN A 163 -15.04 -9.35 -1.68
C GLN A 163 -16.12 -8.45 -2.28
N TYR A 164 -15.72 -7.39 -2.97
CA TYR A 164 -16.66 -6.47 -3.63
C TYR A 164 -17.53 -7.19 -4.68
N LEU A 165 -16.91 -7.92 -5.60
CA LEU A 165 -17.62 -8.61 -6.69
C LEU A 165 -18.51 -9.73 -6.16
N ASN A 166 -18.07 -10.48 -5.13
CA ASN A 166 -18.92 -11.49 -4.49
C ASN A 166 -20.20 -10.87 -3.91
N ASN A 167 -20.09 -9.72 -3.26
CA ASN A 167 -21.25 -9.00 -2.72
C ASN A 167 -22.20 -8.52 -3.83
N GLU A 168 -21.67 -7.96 -4.92
CA GLU A 168 -22.47 -7.53 -6.08
C GLU A 168 -23.15 -8.73 -6.77
N ASN A 169 -22.44 -9.85 -6.88
CA ASN A 169 -22.96 -11.09 -7.44
C ASN A 169 -24.15 -11.61 -6.64
N ASP A 170 -24.02 -11.70 -5.31
CA ASP A 170 -25.08 -12.18 -4.44
C ASP A 170 -26.29 -11.25 -4.41
N THR A 171 -26.06 -9.94 -4.52
CA THR A 171 -27.12 -8.92 -4.41
C THR A 171 -27.90 -8.74 -5.71
N PHE A 172 -27.19 -8.70 -6.85
CA PHE A 172 -27.72 -8.23 -8.13
C PHE A 172 -27.50 -9.23 -9.28
N TYR A 173 -26.25 -9.61 -9.57
CA TYR A 173 -25.93 -10.30 -10.83
C TYR A 173 -26.41 -11.76 -10.88
N LYS A 174 -26.39 -12.51 -9.77
CA LYS A 174 -26.88 -13.90 -9.75
C LYS A 174 -28.36 -14.01 -10.14
N LYS A 175 -29.18 -13.00 -9.80
CA LYS A 175 -30.60 -12.95 -10.19
C LYS A 175 -30.80 -12.78 -11.70
N LYS A 176 -29.83 -12.17 -12.38
CA LYS A 176 -29.79 -11.98 -13.82
C LYS A 176 -29.02 -13.09 -14.57
N LYS A 177 -28.68 -14.20 -13.88
CA LYS A 177 -27.82 -15.27 -14.39
C LYS A 177 -26.46 -14.76 -14.87
N MET A 178 -25.87 -13.85 -14.10
CA MET A 178 -24.56 -13.29 -14.36
C MET A 178 -23.66 -13.40 -13.14
N GLU A 179 -22.35 -13.40 -13.37
CA GLU A 179 -21.35 -13.45 -12.31
C GLU A 179 -20.06 -12.74 -12.70
N TRP A 180 -19.63 -11.78 -11.89
CA TRP A 180 -18.33 -11.15 -11.99
C TRP A 180 -17.24 -11.97 -11.32
N LYS A 181 -16.09 -12.09 -11.98
CA LYS A 181 -14.87 -12.68 -11.45
C LYS A 181 -13.67 -11.79 -11.73
N VAL A 182 -12.71 -11.85 -10.83
CA VAL A 182 -11.40 -11.23 -11.04
C VAL A 182 -10.58 -12.21 -11.88
N GLY A 183 -10.05 -11.73 -13.00
CA GLY A 183 -9.11 -12.48 -13.83
C GLY A 183 -7.74 -12.66 -13.15
N ASP A 184 -6.81 -13.28 -13.86
CA ASP A 184 -5.50 -13.59 -13.28
C ASP A 184 -4.79 -12.33 -12.77
N GLN A 185 -4.28 -12.39 -11.53
CA GLN A 185 -3.62 -11.30 -10.83
C GLN A 185 -4.31 -9.93 -11.03
N PHE A 186 -5.64 -9.85 -11.07
CA PHE A 186 -6.44 -8.64 -11.36
C PHE A 186 -6.12 -7.92 -12.69
N TYR A 187 -5.49 -8.58 -13.66
CA TYR A 187 -5.20 -7.96 -14.96
C TYR A 187 -6.45 -7.67 -15.78
N TRP A 188 -7.55 -8.39 -15.57
CA TRP A 188 -8.84 -8.11 -16.19
C TRP A 188 -9.99 -8.51 -15.25
N LEU A 189 -11.19 -8.07 -15.58
CA LEU A 189 -12.42 -8.60 -14.98
C LEU A 189 -13.18 -9.44 -16.00
N GLU A 190 -13.89 -10.43 -15.49
CA GLU A 190 -14.71 -11.34 -16.29
C GLU A 190 -16.16 -11.25 -15.83
N LEU A 191 -17.07 -10.96 -16.74
CA LEU A 191 -18.51 -11.06 -16.50
C LEU A 191 -19.05 -12.28 -17.24
N HIS A 192 -19.32 -13.35 -16.51
CA HIS A 192 -19.88 -14.60 -17.01
C HIS A 192 -21.40 -14.49 -17.13
N ILE A 193 -21.96 -14.97 -18.24
CA ILE A 193 -23.40 -14.92 -18.56
C ILE A 193 -23.89 -16.35 -18.80
N TYR A 194 -24.92 -16.77 -18.05
CA TYR A 194 -25.46 -18.14 -18.02
C TYR A 194 -26.87 -18.27 -18.62
#